data_AF-A0A5C5YXC7-F1
#
_entry.id   AF-A0A5C5YXC7-F1
#
_cell.length_a   1.000
_cell.length_b   1.000
_cell.length_c   1.000
_cell.angle_alpha   90.00
_cell.angle_beta   90.00
_cell.angle_gamma   90.00
#
_symmetry.space_group_name_H-M   'P 1'
#
loop_
_entity.id
_entity.type
_entity.pdbx_description
1 polymer ?
#
loop_
_entity_poly.entity_id
_entity_poly.type
_entity_poly.pdbx_seq_one_letter_code
_entity_poly.pdbx_strand_id
1 'polypeptide(L)'
;MTRESIRTLWSTDRKSRVNIFRRNDGTYGFLEERYSDAEFEHCWIPHFGDTESFCATEEIAMREVTSRVPWLAEMVASFEEIDGLTRPSPSPAPLRIDDASVLRINVLDRGHRHTGSCVHRRNDLAQGPAICLAICQYDSDEGYYLFSCDENWSVLSDTYHSSVVEAVRQAEFEYSGTSNSWEEIA
;
A
#
# COMPACT_ATOMS: atom_id res chain seq x y z
N MET A 1 -27.05 10.69 -5.15
CA MET A 1 -25.80 11.44 -5.44
C MET A 1 -24.76 10.43 -5.90
N THR A 2 -24.08 10.67 -7.02
CA THR A 2 -22.99 9.79 -7.48
C THR A 2 -21.80 9.93 -6.53
N ARG A 3 -21.18 8.81 -6.18
CA ARG A 3 -19.99 8.75 -5.33
C ARG A 3 -18.89 8.08 -6.14
N GLU A 4 -17.73 8.70 -6.20
CA GLU A 4 -16.52 8.12 -6.75
C GLU A 4 -15.69 7.60 -5.57
N SER A 5 -15.42 6.30 -5.53
CA SER A 5 -14.50 5.74 -4.52
C SER A 5 -13.09 6.18 -4.85
N ILE A 6 -12.42 6.85 -3.91
CA ILE A 6 -11.05 7.35 -4.09
C ILE A 6 -10.03 6.52 -3.32
N ARG A 7 -10.44 5.84 -2.25
CA ARG A 7 -9.57 5.01 -1.40
C ARG A 7 -10.40 3.95 -0.67
N THR A 8 -9.87 2.74 -0.57
CA THR A 8 -10.46 1.68 0.28
C THR A 8 -9.43 1.18 1.28
N LEU A 9 -9.79 1.22 2.56
CA LEU A 9 -9.00 0.73 3.69
C LEU A 9 -9.65 -0.54 4.22
N TRP A 10 -8.85 -1.47 4.74
CA TRP A 10 -9.32 -2.80 5.13
C TRP A 10 -8.85 -3.10 6.54
N SER A 11 -9.71 -3.73 7.35
CA SER A 11 -9.27 -4.31 8.61
C SER A 11 -8.29 -5.46 8.38
N THR A 12 -7.49 -5.78 9.39
CA THR A 12 -6.49 -6.86 9.36
C THR A 12 -7.09 -8.21 8.97
N ASP A 13 -8.29 -8.53 9.47
CA ASP A 13 -9.02 -9.76 9.17
C ASP A 13 -9.78 -9.75 7.84
N ARG A 14 -9.76 -8.62 7.12
CA ARG A 14 -10.52 -8.38 5.87
C ARG A 14 -12.03 -8.58 5.99
N LYS A 15 -12.59 -8.55 7.20
CA LYS A 15 -14.04 -8.60 7.43
C LYS A 15 -14.67 -7.22 7.53
N SER A 16 -13.86 -6.16 7.59
CA SER A 16 -14.32 -4.77 7.54
C SER A 16 -13.52 -3.97 6.52
N ARG A 17 -14.17 -2.96 5.94
CA ARG A 17 -13.53 -1.99 5.05
C ARG A 17 -14.14 -0.60 5.23
N VAL A 18 -13.34 0.42 4.94
CA VAL A 18 -13.77 1.81 4.84
C VAL A 18 -13.51 2.28 3.42
N ASN A 19 -14.53 2.76 2.74
CA ASN A 19 -14.39 3.42 1.45
C ASN A 19 -14.46 4.93 1.64
N ILE A 20 -13.37 5.63 1.35
CA ILE A 20 -13.39 7.09 1.19
C ILE A 20 -13.89 7.39 -0.21
N PHE A 21 -14.85 8.31 -0.32
CA PHE A 21 -15.43 8.69 -1.60
C PHE A 21 -15.53 10.21 -1.75
N ARG A 22 -15.54 10.65 -3.01
CA ARG A 22 -15.81 12.02 -3.42
C ARG A 22 -17.19 12.12 -4.07
N ARG A 23 -17.94 13.18 -3.74
CA ARG A 23 -19.25 13.51 -4.34
C ARG A 23 -19.08 14.52 -5.48
N ASN A 24 -20.10 14.62 -6.33
CA ASN A 24 -20.10 15.55 -7.47
C ASN A 24 -20.00 17.05 -7.07
N ASP A 25 -20.39 17.39 -5.85
CA ASP A 25 -20.27 18.75 -5.29
C ASP A 25 -18.84 19.06 -4.79
N GLY A 26 -17.91 18.12 -4.93
CA GLY A 26 -16.53 18.24 -4.49
C GLY A 26 -16.31 17.88 -3.02
N THR A 27 -17.36 17.57 -2.26
CA THR A 27 -17.23 17.12 -0.86
C THR A 27 -16.79 15.66 -0.77
N TYR A 28 -16.25 15.30 0.37
CA TYR A 28 -15.73 13.98 0.69
C TYR A 28 -16.57 13.33 1.78
N GLY A 29 -16.51 12.01 1.86
CA GLY A 29 -17.13 11.22 2.91
C GLY A 29 -16.52 9.83 2.97
N PHE A 30 -17.02 9.02 3.89
CA PHE A 30 -16.58 7.64 4.02
C PHE A 30 -17.75 6.72 4.34
N LEU A 31 -17.60 5.44 4.00
CA LEU A 31 -18.56 4.39 4.31
C LEU A 31 -17.81 3.20 4.89
N GLU A 32 -18.11 2.85 6.13
CA GLU A 32 -17.69 1.58 6.72
C GLU A 32 -18.65 0.46 6.29
N GLU A 33 -18.09 -0.65 5.86
CA GLU A 33 -18.83 -1.86 5.49
C GLU A 33 -18.17 -3.07 6.14
N ARG A 34 -18.99 -4.05 6.52
CA ARG A 34 -18.52 -5.36 6.99
C ARG A 34 -18.95 -6.45 6.02
N TYR A 35 -18.13 -7.47 5.86
CA TYR A 35 -18.49 -8.64 5.09
C TYR A 35 -19.34 -9.57 5.95
N SER A 36 -20.54 -9.89 5.47
CA SER A 36 -21.39 -10.87 6.13
C SER A 36 -21.13 -12.26 5.57
N ASP A 37 -20.71 -13.19 6.43
CA ASP A 37 -20.59 -14.62 6.11
C ASP A 37 -21.89 -15.40 6.40
N ALA A 38 -23.00 -14.71 6.70
CA ALA A 38 -24.27 -15.39 6.87
C ALA A 38 -24.63 -16.15 5.59
N GLU A 39 -25.23 -17.33 5.76
CA GLU A 39 -25.52 -18.32 4.70
C GLU A 39 -26.16 -17.75 3.42
N PHE A 40 -26.87 -16.62 3.54
CA PHE A 40 -27.60 -15.98 2.45
C PHE A 40 -27.13 -14.55 2.12
N GLU A 41 -26.19 -13.99 2.88
CA GLU A 41 -25.75 -12.61 2.68
C GLU A 41 -24.49 -12.55 1.83
N HIS A 42 -23.41 -13.25 2.21
CA HIS A 42 -22.13 -13.32 1.48
C HIS A 42 -21.69 -12.00 0.78
N CYS A 43 -22.00 -10.86 1.40
CA CYS A 43 -21.88 -9.54 0.78
C CYS A 43 -21.40 -8.49 1.78
N TRP A 44 -20.97 -7.35 1.23
CA TRP A 44 -20.63 -6.17 1.99
C TRP A 44 -21.91 -5.47 2.42
N ILE A 45 -22.10 -5.35 3.72
CA ILE A 45 -23.21 -4.63 4.31
C ILE A 45 -22.68 -3.37 5.00
N PRO A 46 -23.31 -2.20 4.81
CA PRO A 46 -22.96 -1.00 5.56
C PRO A 46 -22.98 -1.26 7.06
N HIS A 47 -21.94 -0.82 7.75
CA HIS A 47 -21.97 -0.76 9.20
C HIS A 47 -22.86 0.42 9.60
N PHE A 48 -24.06 0.12 10.11
CA PHE A 48 -25.07 1.14 10.39
C PHE A 48 -24.63 2.02 11.58
N GLY A 49 -24.45 3.33 11.34
CA GLY A 49 -24.14 4.28 12.40
C GLY A 49 -23.90 5.71 11.90
N ASP A 50 -22.94 5.91 10.99
CA ASP A 50 -22.41 7.24 10.68
C ASP A 50 -22.00 7.41 9.21
N THR A 51 -22.91 7.10 8.28
CA THR A 51 -22.52 6.78 6.89
C THR A 51 -22.27 7.96 5.96
N GLU A 52 -22.53 9.21 6.35
CA GLU A 52 -22.45 10.35 5.42
C GLU A 52 -21.93 11.64 6.04
N SER A 53 -20.68 11.61 6.49
CA SER A 53 -19.94 12.84 6.75
C SER A 53 -19.78 13.68 5.47
N PHE A 54 -19.83 15.00 5.64
CA PHE A 54 -19.58 16.00 4.60
C PHE A 54 -18.28 16.72 4.93
N CYS A 55 -17.19 16.20 4.40
CA CYS A 55 -15.86 16.73 4.63
C CYS A 55 -15.44 17.61 3.46
N ALA A 56 -14.74 18.70 3.73
CA ALA A 56 -14.28 19.61 2.68
C ALA A 56 -13.10 19.03 1.87
N THR A 57 -12.32 18.11 2.46
CA THR A 57 -11.16 17.46 1.83
C THR A 57 -11.07 15.98 2.20
N GLU A 58 -10.24 15.22 1.47
CA GLU A 58 -9.93 13.82 1.76
C GLU A 58 -9.28 13.65 3.13
N GLU A 59 -8.35 14.55 3.50
CA GLU A 59 -7.63 14.51 4.78
C GLU A 59 -8.58 14.67 5.97
N ILE A 60 -9.59 15.54 5.84
CA ILE A 60 -10.62 15.71 6.87
C ILE A 60 -11.48 14.46 6.97
N ALA A 61 -11.87 13.86 5.84
CA ALA A 61 -12.61 12.59 5.83
C ALA A 61 -11.81 11.46 6.48
N MET A 62 -10.50 11.39 6.22
CA MET A 62 -9.57 10.46 6.84
C MET A 62 -9.50 10.64 8.35
N ARG A 63 -9.26 11.87 8.82
CA ARG A 63 -9.22 12.17 10.27
C ARG A 63 -10.54 11.79 10.95
N GLU A 64 -11.66 12.12 10.32
CA GLU A 64 -12.99 11.82 10.87
C GLU A 64 -13.24 10.31 10.95
N VAL A 65 -12.93 9.55 9.90
CA VAL A 65 -13.12 8.09 9.92
C VAL A 65 -12.20 7.41 10.93
N THR A 66 -10.95 7.85 11.06
CA THR A 66 -10.02 7.31 12.07
C THR A 66 -10.56 7.53 13.49
N SER A 67 -11.25 8.64 13.75
CA SER A 67 -11.86 8.87 15.07
C SER A 67 -13.15 8.06 15.34
N ARG A 68 -13.81 7.55 14.29
CA ARG A 68 -15.11 6.85 14.41
C ARG A 68 -15.02 5.35 14.23
N VAL A 69 -13.99 4.86 13.54
CA VAL A 69 -13.82 3.45 13.20
C VAL A 69 -12.66 2.90 14.03
N PRO A 70 -12.91 2.19 15.15
CA PRO A 70 -11.87 1.84 16.12
C PRO A 70 -10.73 0.99 15.54
N TRP A 71 -11.05 0.01 14.69
CA TRP A 71 -10.02 -0.81 14.05
C TRP A 71 -9.15 0.01 13.09
N LEU A 72 -9.71 1.09 12.52
CA LEU A 72 -8.95 2.01 11.70
C LEU A 72 -8.14 2.97 12.56
N ALA A 73 -8.64 3.36 13.75
CA ALA A 73 -7.87 4.09 14.75
C ALA A 73 -6.63 3.30 15.19
N GLU A 74 -6.76 1.99 15.44
CA GLU A 74 -5.63 1.12 15.80
C GLU A 74 -4.68 0.91 14.62
N MET A 75 -5.20 0.76 13.39
CA MET A 75 -4.36 0.69 12.19
C MET A 75 -3.63 2.01 11.94
N VAL A 76 -4.33 3.14 12.00
CA VAL A 76 -3.71 4.46 11.80
C VAL A 76 -2.81 4.79 12.97
N ALA A 77 -3.13 4.42 14.21
CA ALA A 77 -2.25 4.54 15.35
C ALA A 77 -1.04 3.62 15.24
N SER A 78 -1.12 2.45 14.62
CA SER A 78 0.07 1.65 14.29
C SER A 78 0.87 2.27 13.14
N PHE A 79 0.22 2.89 12.14
CA PHE A 79 0.88 3.70 11.12
C PHE A 79 1.47 5.01 11.69
N GLU A 80 0.87 5.60 12.72
CA GLU A 80 1.26 6.85 13.39
C GLU A 80 2.23 6.58 14.54
N GLU A 81 2.22 5.41 15.18
CA GLU A 81 3.31 4.90 16.02
C GLU A 81 4.52 4.58 15.14
N ILE A 82 4.31 4.22 13.86
CA ILE A 82 5.32 4.22 12.78
C ILE A 82 5.63 5.65 12.24
N ASP A 83 4.83 6.69 12.56
CA ASP A 83 5.09 8.10 12.19
C ASP A 83 5.68 8.90 13.38
N GLY A 84 5.57 8.39 14.61
CA GLY A 84 6.11 8.92 15.86
C GLY A 84 7.41 8.23 16.30
N LEU A 85 7.65 6.99 15.88
CA LEU A 85 8.99 6.44 15.68
C LEU A 85 9.25 6.51 14.19
N THR A 86 10.19 7.37 13.77
CA THR A 86 10.83 7.36 12.44
C THR A 86 10.62 6.04 11.71
N ARG A 87 9.93 6.05 10.55
CA ARG A 87 9.96 4.96 9.55
C ARG A 87 11.33 4.30 9.64
N PRO A 88 11.45 2.99 9.94
CA PRO A 88 12.76 2.42 10.18
C PRO A 88 13.61 2.71 8.95
N SER A 89 14.66 3.51 9.16
CA SER A 89 15.60 3.78 8.10
C SER A 89 16.16 2.43 7.68
N PRO A 90 16.09 2.07 6.40
CA PRO A 90 16.58 0.79 5.99
C PRO A 90 18.07 0.68 6.33
N SER A 91 18.48 -0.54 6.64
CA SER A 91 19.90 -0.86 6.68
C SER A 91 20.57 -0.51 5.35
N PRO A 92 21.90 -0.31 5.30
CA PRO A 92 22.60 -0.09 4.03
C PRO A 92 22.27 -1.20 3.03
N ALA A 93 21.97 -0.83 1.78
CA ALA A 93 21.60 -1.78 0.75
C ALA A 93 22.70 -2.82 0.52
N PRO A 94 22.38 -4.12 0.56
CA PRO A 94 23.35 -5.16 0.25
C PRO A 94 23.61 -5.21 -1.27
N LEU A 95 24.76 -5.76 -1.66
CA LEU A 95 25.07 -6.01 -3.08
C LEU A 95 24.26 -7.19 -3.65
N ARG A 96 23.71 -8.06 -2.80
CA ARG A 96 22.86 -9.19 -3.18
C ARG A 96 21.66 -9.32 -2.24
N ILE A 97 20.50 -9.66 -2.79
CA ILE A 97 19.26 -9.98 -2.07
C ILE A 97 18.76 -11.32 -2.61
N ASP A 98 18.50 -12.30 -1.74
CA ASP A 98 18.11 -13.66 -2.12
C ASP A 98 18.98 -14.23 -3.26
N ASP A 99 20.30 -14.09 -3.15
CA ASP A 99 21.31 -14.45 -4.15
C ASP A 99 21.24 -13.70 -5.50
N ALA A 100 20.29 -12.78 -5.72
CA ALA A 100 20.25 -11.92 -6.90
C ALA A 100 21.14 -10.68 -6.70
N SER A 101 21.90 -10.31 -7.72
CA SER A 101 22.73 -9.09 -7.72
C SER A 101 21.83 -7.86 -7.79
N VAL A 102 22.05 -6.89 -6.90
CA VAL A 102 21.27 -5.64 -6.86
C VAL A 102 21.83 -4.66 -7.90
N LEU A 103 20.95 -4.16 -8.77
CA LEU A 103 21.30 -3.18 -9.80
C LEU A 103 20.88 -1.77 -9.41
N ARG A 104 19.68 -1.65 -8.85
CA ARG A 104 19.09 -0.37 -8.44
C ARG A 104 18.26 -0.53 -7.19
N ILE A 105 18.23 0.53 -6.38
CA ILE A 105 17.40 0.59 -5.19
C ILE A 105 16.52 1.84 -5.17
N ASN A 106 15.43 1.76 -4.43
CA ASN A 106 14.58 2.90 -4.12
C ASN A 106 14.09 2.77 -2.68
N VAL A 107 14.53 3.67 -1.81
CA VAL A 107 14.01 3.75 -0.43
C VAL A 107 12.74 4.59 -0.46
N LEU A 108 11.62 3.97 -0.09
CA LEU A 108 10.34 4.64 -0.10
C LEU A 108 10.27 5.59 1.09
N ASP A 109 10.21 6.89 0.81
CA ASP A 109 10.07 7.98 1.79
C ASP A 109 8.68 8.67 1.68
N ARG A 110 8.54 9.87 2.26
CA ARG A 110 7.29 10.67 2.23
C ARG A 110 6.93 11.20 0.84
N GLY A 111 7.87 11.22 -0.11
CA GLY A 111 7.63 11.57 -1.51
C GLY A 111 6.94 10.47 -2.31
N HIS A 112 6.86 9.26 -1.76
CA HIS A 112 6.31 8.09 -2.43
C HIS A 112 4.93 7.71 -1.88
N ARG A 113 4.03 7.30 -2.79
CA ARG A 113 2.67 6.88 -2.42
C ARG A 113 2.35 5.52 -3.01
N HIS A 114 2.11 4.53 -2.13
CA HIS A 114 1.53 3.25 -2.54
C HIS A 114 0.16 3.50 -3.18
N THR A 115 -0.03 3.05 -4.41
CA THR A 115 -1.20 3.38 -5.23
C THR A 115 -2.39 2.47 -4.93
N GLY A 116 -2.11 1.26 -4.40
CA GLY A 116 -3.11 0.21 -4.24
C GLY A 116 -3.53 -0.46 -5.55
N SER A 117 -2.88 -0.13 -6.67
CA SER A 117 -3.19 -0.68 -7.99
C SER A 117 -2.70 -2.11 -8.18
N CYS A 118 -1.78 -2.57 -7.33
CA CYS A 118 -1.30 -3.95 -7.23
C CYS A 118 -1.44 -4.43 -5.78
N VAL A 119 -1.82 -5.69 -5.59
CA VAL A 119 -1.93 -6.31 -4.27
C VAL A 119 -1.21 -7.65 -4.30
N HIS A 120 0.01 -7.67 -3.78
CA HIS A 120 0.79 -8.91 -3.61
C HIS A 120 0.18 -9.76 -2.50
N ARG A 121 -0.10 -11.04 -2.78
CA ARG A 121 -0.68 -11.98 -1.81
C ARG A 121 0.26 -13.16 -1.60
N ARG A 122 0.51 -13.52 -0.34
CA ARG A 122 1.23 -14.74 0.06
C ARG A 122 0.32 -15.52 1.02
N ASN A 123 0.01 -16.78 0.71
CA ASN A 123 -0.96 -17.59 1.48
C ASN A 123 -2.29 -16.85 1.73
N ASP A 124 -2.84 -16.20 0.70
CA ASP A 124 -4.06 -15.37 0.73
C ASP A 124 -4.00 -14.10 1.61
N LEU A 125 -2.87 -13.82 2.26
CA LEU A 125 -2.62 -12.59 3.01
C LEU A 125 -1.96 -11.54 2.11
N ALA A 126 -2.63 -10.39 1.96
CA ALA A 126 -2.04 -9.22 1.31
C ALA A 126 -0.82 -8.73 2.08
N GLN A 127 0.29 -8.52 1.39
CA GLN A 127 1.50 -7.95 1.99
C GLN A 127 1.29 -6.45 2.27
N GLY A 128 1.89 -5.96 3.35
CA GLY A 128 1.93 -4.53 3.66
C GLY A 128 2.76 -3.76 2.60
N PRO A 129 2.71 -2.42 2.61
CA PRO A 129 3.54 -1.62 1.71
C PRO A 129 5.02 -1.90 1.97
N ALA A 130 5.81 -1.97 0.91
CA ALA A 130 7.25 -2.09 1.00
C ALA A 130 7.86 -0.86 1.68
N ILE A 131 9.01 -1.05 2.31
CA ILE A 131 9.87 0.04 2.81
C ILE A 131 10.94 0.35 1.77
N CYS A 132 11.40 -0.67 1.05
CA CYS A 132 12.40 -0.55 0.00
C CYS A 132 11.99 -1.32 -1.26
N LEU A 133 12.43 -0.83 -2.41
CA LEU A 133 12.37 -1.57 -3.67
C LEU A 133 13.79 -1.84 -4.16
N ALA A 134 14.00 -2.99 -4.77
CA ALA A 134 15.24 -3.33 -5.44
C ALA A 134 14.97 -3.92 -6.82
N ILE A 135 15.73 -3.50 -7.82
CA ILE A 135 15.79 -4.19 -9.11
C ILE A 135 17.03 -5.06 -9.09
N CYS A 136 16.82 -6.36 -9.21
CA CYS A 136 17.85 -7.38 -9.07
C CYS A 136 17.92 -8.28 -10.31
N GLN A 137 19.04 -8.97 -10.48
CA GLN A 137 19.22 -9.99 -11.51
C GLN A 137 19.91 -11.23 -10.92
N TYR A 138 19.37 -12.40 -11.21
CA TYR A 138 20.02 -13.68 -10.90
C TYR A 138 21.06 -14.00 -11.97
N ASP A 139 22.23 -14.53 -11.56
CA ASP A 139 23.30 -14.93 -12.49
C ASP A 139 22.84 -15.99 -13.51
N SER A 140 21.77 -16.74 -13.20
CA SER A 140 21.18 -17.78 -14.03
C SER A 140 20.01 -17.33 -14.90
N ASP A 141 19.58 -16.06 -14.82
CA ASP A 141 18.41 -15.54 -15.53
C ASP A 141 18.77 -14.29 -16.36
N GLU A 142 18.21 -14.22 -17.56
CA GLU A 142 18.37 -13.07 -18.46
C GLU A 142 17.43 -11.92 -18.09
N GLY A 143 16.38 -12.20 -17.31
CA GLY A 143 15.41 -11.21 -16.84
C GLY A 143 15.80 -10.50 -15.54
N TYR A 144 14.95 -9.55 -15.16
CA TYR A 144 15.12 -8.69 -13.99
C TYR A 144 13.96 -8.86 -13.03
N TYR A 145 14.24 -8.75 -11.75
CA TYR A 145 13.25 -8.91 -10.69
C TYR A 145 13.09 -7.59 -9.95
N LEU A 146 11.85 -7.14 -9.79
CA LEU A 146 11.50 -6.04 -8.88
C LEU A 146 11.10 -6.64 -7.54
N PHE A 147 11.96 -6.50 -6.53
CA PHE A 147 11.70 -6.91 -5.16
C PHE A 147 11.07 -5.76 -4.36
N SER A 148 10.01 -6.09 -3.64
CA SER A 148 9.49 -5.31 -2.53
C SER A 148 10.09 -5.85 -1.24
N CYS A 149 10.71 -4.99 -0.44
CA CYS A 149 11.45 -5.38 0.76
C CYS A 149 11.01 -4.61 2.02
N ASP A 150 11.32 -5.21 3.17
CA ASP A 150 11.28 -4.56 4.48
C ASP A 150 12.53 -3.69 4.73
N GLU A 151 12.69 -3.13 5.94
CA GLU A 151 13.83 -2.30 6.34
C GLU A 151 15.18 -3.04 6.37
N ASN A 152 15.16 -4.36 6.37
CA ASN A 152 16.34 -5.23 6.39
C ASN A 152 16.66 -5.80 5.00
N TRP A 153 16.00 -5.31 3.94
CA TRP A 153 16.08 -5.82 2.57
C TRP A 153 15.56 -7.26 2.41
N SER A 154 14.78 -7.78 3.36
CA SER A 154 14.14 -9.09 3.23
C SER A 154 13.00 -9.00 2.21
N VAL A 155 12.95 -9.95 1.27
CA VAL A 155 11.95 -9.94 0.18
C VAL A 155 10.57 -10.30 0.70
N LEU A 156 9.63 -9.36 0.55
CA LEU A 156 8.21 -9.54 0.83
C LEU A 156 7.51 -10.16 -0.40
N SER A 157 7.78 -9.60 -1.57
CA SER A 157 7.27 -10.06 -2.87
C SER A 157 8.19 -9.65 -4.01
N ASP A 158 8.07 -10.34 -5.13
CA ASP A 158 8.82 -10.09 -6.33
C ASP A 158 7.93 -10.12 -7.59
N THR A 159 8.39 -9.45 -8.65
CA THR A 159 7.81 -9.57 -9.99
C THR A 159 8.91 -9.67 -11.02
N TYR A 160 8.73 -10.54 -12.02
CA TYR A 160 9.65 -10.74 -13.13
C TYR A 160 9.37 -9.77 -14.29
N HIS A 161 10.44 -9.24 -14.88
CA HIS A 161 10.40 -8.29 -16.00
C HIS A 161 11.47 -8.60 -17.03
N SER A 162 11.18 -8.36 -18.30
CA SER A 162 12.14 -8.59 -19.38
C SER A 162 13.23 -7.50 -19.48
N SER A 163 13.01 -6.37 -18.81
CA SER A 163 13.95 -5.25 -18.78
C SER A 163 13.87 -4.43 -17.49
N VAL A 164 14.96 -3.75 -17.14
CA VAL A 164 15.00 -2.77 -16.04
C VAL A 164 13.95 -1.66 -16.22
N VAL A 165 13.68 -1.24 -17.46
CA VAL A 165 12.69 -0.19 -17.74
C VAL A 165 11.27 -0.64 -17.38
N GLU A 166 10.93 -1.90 -17.66
CA GLU A 166 9.64 -2.48 -17.27
C GLU A 166 9.51 -2.59 -15.75
N ALA A 167 10.58 -3.04 -15.06
CA ALA A 167 10.61 -3.10 -13.61
C ALA A 167 10.40 -1.71 -12.97
N VAL A 168 11.04 -0.65 -13.50
CA VAL A 168 10.81 0.74 -13.04
C VAL A 168 9.36 1.18 -13.29
N ARG A 169 8.77 0.85 -14.43
CA ARG A 169 7.36 1.20 -14.72
C ARG A 169 6.39 0.48 -13.79
N GLN A 170 6.66 -0.79 -13.49
CA GLN A 170 5.88 -1.55 -12.51
C GLN A 170 5.99 -0.89 -11.12
N ALA A 171 7.19 -0.50 -10.71
CA ALA A 171 7.38 0.20 -9.45
C ALA A 171 6.63 1.54 -9.39
N GLU A 172 6.61 2.34 -10.45
CA GLU A 172 5.83 3.60 -10.49
C GLU A 172 4.33 3.33 -10.43
N PHE A 173 3.87 2.26 -11.08
CA PHE A 173 2.48 1.83 -11.03
C PHE A 173 2.05 1.43 -9.62
N GLU A 174 2.92 0.77 -8.85
CA GLU A 174 2.66 0.34 -7.47
C GLU A 174 2.91 1.44 -6.43
N TYR A 175 3.92 2.26 -6.66
CA TYR A 175 4.40 3.34 -5.78
C TYR A 175 4.70 4.58 -6.62
N SER A 176 3.76 5.53 -6.63
CA SER A 176 3.92 6.77 -7.36
C SER A 176 5.08 7.58 -6.79
N GLY A 177 5.91 8.16 -7.68
CA GLY A 177 7.08 8.97 -7.36
C GLY A 177 8.43 8.25 -7.51
N THR A 178 8.43 6.92 -7.66
CA THR A 178 9.66 6.11 -7.70
C THR A 178 10.51 6.36 -8.94
N SER A 179 9.92 6.78 -10.07
CA SER A 179 10.64 6.96 -11.33
C SER A 179 11.81 7.95 -11.26
N ASN A 180 11.83 8.85 -10.26
CA ASN A 180 12.82 9.92 -10.14
C ASN A 180 13.83 9.72 -8.99
N SER A 181 13.75 8.60 -8.26
CA SER A 181 14.48 8.39 -6.99
C SER A 181 15.24 7.06 -6.95
N TRP A 182 15.49 6.45 -8.11
CA TRP A 182 16.33 5.26 -8.20
C TRP A 182 17.80 5.59 -8.02
N GLU A 183 18.47 4.86 -7.14
CA GLU A 183 19.91 4.89 -6.95
C GLU A 183 20.54 3.64 -7.57
N GLU A 184 21.62 3.81 -8.34
CA GLU A 184 22.37 2.68 -8.89
C GLU A 184 23.37 2.15 -7.85
N ILE A 185 23.40 0.83 -7.69
CA ILE A 185 24.38 0.15 -6.84
C ILE A 185 25.54 -0.28 -7.75
N ALA A 186 26.72 0.29 -7.50
CA ALA A 186 27.97 0.03 -8.23
C ALA A 186 28.78 -1.11 -7.62
#